data_AF-A0A5C4XCQ1-F1
#
_entry.id   AF-A0A5C4XCQ1-F1
#
_cell.length_a   1.000
_cell.length_b   1.000
_cell.length_c   1.000
_cell.angle_alpha   90.00
_cell.angle_beta   90.00
_cell.angle_gamma   90.00
#
_symmetry.space_group_name_H-M   'P 1'
#
loop_
_entity.id
_entity.type
_entity.pdbx_description
1 polymer ?
#
loop_
_entity_poly.entity_id
_entity_poly.type
_entity_poly.pdbx_seq_one_letter_code
_entity_poly.pdbx_strand_id
1 'polypeptide(L)'
;MAHPADVGVVLDPLHLYARRRAPGRQVALVSGGGAGHEPLHAGFLGPGGLDAACPGLVFTSPHHRQVHEAARGAAGPGGVLLVVKNYTGDVICFAIAAERLRAEGVAVETVLVDDDLATEGSPDGGDGDGDGGGASQRRGTAATVLLEKVLGAAADRGDDLAALASLGRDVVSRARSLAVASRAQTSTATGQPAFELGPDELERGVGIHGERAASTTARPPTRELVAGMLVELLEGLEAAGAPVDDEGVALLVNGLGGTTSLELHALRALVGDLLAERGVRVATSLVGTYTAALDMRGFSLTLLALRPGWAELLAAPTATPSLPALPGEEAPRIRERVDGASSGGDGPAAHAQDPDDAGAAVVDAWAQALDAAHEDLTRLDQLAGDGDFGDNVASGLAHAQRRGGTLSGAAGAFLDEVGGSSGPLLGLLLTELVPAVRRGDPSQVAGDVGAALRSGAQAVTRVGGAQVGDRTFLDALVPAADALDAGGSLVDAARAAVDGALGTAQLVGRRGRSRYLGDRAVGAPDPGAVAVAALVVVVAQVLEESPQAQALPSPSQVASGTIEG
;
A
#
# COMPACT_ATOMS: atom_id res chain seq x y z
N MET A 1 20.27 -1.23 -22.02
CA MET A 1 21.43 -1.46 -21.11
C MET A 1 21.10 -2.36 -19.93
N ALA A 2 19.97 -2.19 -19.24
CA ALA A 2 19.57 -3.06 -18.12
C ALA A 2 19.24 -4.51 -18.55
N HIS A 3 18.73 -4.69 -19.77
CA HIS A 3 18.35 -6.00 -20.33
C HIS A 3 19.08 -6.30 -21.65
N PRO A 4 20.43 -6.34 -21.66
CA PRO A 4 21.20 -6.41 -22.90
C PRO A 4 21.04 -7.75 -23.61
N ALA A 5 20.69 -8.81 -22.88
CA ALA A 5 20.46 -10.15 -23.44
C ALA A 5 19.03 -10.34 -23.97
N ASP A 6 18.09 -9.48 -23.56
CA ASP A 6 16.65 -9.69 -23.78
C ASP A 6 16.07 -8.69 -24.78
N VAL A 7 16.51 -7.42 -24.72
CA VAL A 7 15.92 -6.33 -25.50
C VAL A 7 16.95 -5.68 -26.43
N GLY A 8 16.59 -5.59 -27.71
CA GLY A 8 17.28 -4.82 -28.73
C GLY A 8 16.57 -3.50 -29.01
N VAL A 9 17.30 -2.54 -29.57
CA VAL A 9 16.78 -1.22 -29.94
C VAL A 9 17.21 -0.87 -31.35
N VAL A 10 16.28 -0.34 -32.14
CA VAL A 10 16.52 0.35 -33.39
C VAL A 10 16.23 1.82 -33.14
N LEU A 11 17.08 2.73 -33.60
CA LEU A 11 16.97 4.17 -33.30
C LEU A 11 16.22 4.96 -34.37
N ASP A 12 16.15 4.48 -35.62
CA ASP A 12 15.46 5.15 -36.72
C ASP A 12 14.74 4.15 -37.65
N PRO A 13 13.39 4.10 -37.61
CA PRO A 13 12.55 4.72 -36.59
C PRO A 13 12.72 4.00 -35.25
N LEU A 14 12.59 4.74 -34.14
CA LEU A 14 12.81 4.21 -32.79
C LEU A 14 11.86 3.02 -32.49
N HIS A 15 12.36 1.82 -32.28
CA HIS A 15 11.53 0.73 -31.76
C HIS A 15 12.37 -0.29 -31.01
N LEU A 16 11.69 -1.11 -30.21
CA LEU A 16 12.32 -2.14 -29.38
C LEU A 16 11.88 -3.51 -29.88
N TYR A 17 12.77 -4.49 -29.78
CA TYR A 17 12.49 -5.87 -30.18
C TYR A 17 13.08 -6.87 -29.19
N ALA A 18 12.43 -8.03 -29.07
CA ALA A 18 12.92 -9.15 -28.29
C ALA A 18 14.11 -9.81 -29.01
N ARG A 19 15.25 -9.94 -28.32
CA ARG A 19 16.44 -10.63 -28.84
C ARG A 19 16.31 -12.15 -28.85
N ARG A 20 15.35 -12.69 -28.10
CA ARG A 20 15.04 -14.11 -28.02
C ARG A 20 13.56 -14.32 -28.31
N ARG A 21 13.24 -15.43 -28.98
CA ARG A 21 11.88 -15.92 -29.19
C ARG A 21 11.81 -17.38 -28.79
N ALA A 22 10.61 -17.84 -28.43
CA ALA A 22 10.39 -19.26 -28.27
C ALA A 22 10.57 -19.99 -29.61
N PRO A 23 11.21 -21.18 -29.63
CA PRO A 23 11.45 -21.92 -30.86
C PRO A 23 10.19 -22.26 -31.67
N GLY A 24 9.05 -22.42 -31.01
CA GLY A 24 7.76 -22.75 -31.66
C GLY A 24 7.04 -21.58 -32.30
N ARG A 25 7.46 -20.34 -32.03
CA ARG A 25 6.72 -19.13 -32.38
C ARG A 25 6.73 -18.85 -33.89
N GLN A 26 5.54 -18.91 -34.50
CA GLN A 26 5.36 -18.64 -35.93
C GLN A 26 4.85 -17.23 -36.22
N VAL A 27 3.99 -16.71 -35.35
CA VAL A 27 3.34 -15.40 -35.46
C VAL A 27 4.03 -14.41 -34.54
N ALA A 28 4.33 -13.22 -35.05
CA ALA A 28 4.88 -12.15 -34.25
C ALA A 28 3.76 -11.38 -33.52
N LEU A 29 3.97 -11.04 -32.25
CA LEU A 29 3.11 -10.14 -31.49
C LEU A 29 3.79 -8.77 -31.36
N VAL A 30 3.09 -7.74 -31.79
CA VAL A 30 3.62 -6.37 -31.81
C VAL A 30 2.59 -5.44 -31.19
N SER A 31 3.06 -4.59 -30.28
CA SER A 31 2.25 -3.62 -29.57
C SER A 31 2.97 -2.27 -29.46
N GLY A 32 2.34 -1.30 -28.83
CA GLY A 32 2.91 0.04 -28.67
C GLY A 32 1.90 1.06 -28.19
N GLY A 33 2.32 2.32 -28.26
CA GLY A 33 1.56 3.48 -27.80
C GLY A 33 2.49 4.55 -27.25
N GLY A 34 1.91 5.58 -26.66
CA GLY A 34 2.68 6.60 -25.95
C GLY A 34 3.56 6.01 -24.84
N ALA A 35 4.71 6.62 -24.61
CA ALA A 35 5.52 6.35 -23.42
C ALA A 35 4.82 6.90 -22.15
N GLY A 36 5.29 6.50 -20.97
CA GLY A 36 4.72 6.92 -19.69
C GLY A 36 3.79 5.89 -19.02
N HIS A 37 3.69 4.70 -19.61
CA HIS A 37 2.92 3.56 -19.07
C HIS A 37 3.81 2.40 -18.61
N GLU A 38 5.11 2.63 -18.47
CA GLU A 38 6.08 1.59 -18.18
C GLU A 38 5.67 0.78 -16.92
N PRO A 39 5.80 -0.56 -16.95
CA PRO A 39 6.52 -1.37 -17.94
C PRO A 39 5.79 -1.64 -19.27
N LEU A 40 4.51 -1.30 -19.42
CA LEU A 40 3.78 -1.46 -20.68
C LEU A 40 4.40 -0.55 -21.77
N HIS A 41 4.85 -1.02 -22.93
CA HIS A 41 4.92 -2.40 -23.44
C HIS A 41 6.34 -2.97 -23.44
N ALA A 42 7.34 -2.09 -23.33
CA ALA A 42 8.75 -2.43 -23.51
C ALA A 42 9.24 -3.51 -22.52
N GLY A 43 8.69 -3.53 -21.31
CA GLY A 43 9.01 -4.51 -20.29
C GLY A 43 8.51 -5.91 -20.60
N PHE A 44 7.67 -6.08 -21.62
CA PHE A 44 7.03 -7.35 -21.97
C PHE A 44 7.68 -8.02 -23.19
N LEU A 45 8.81 -7.50 -23.67
CA LEU A 45 9.57 -8.07 -24.78
C LEU A 45 10.29 -9.37 -24.37
N GLY A 46 10.01 -10.46 -25.09
CA GLY A 46 10.64 -11.77 -24.87
C GLY A 46 9.66 -12.94 -24.98
N PRO A 47 10.16 -14.18 -24.83
CA PRO A 47 9.31 -15.37 -24.73
C PRO A 47 8.23 -15.20 -23.65
N GLY A 48 7.00 -15.60 -23.97
CA GLY A 48 5.80 -15.45 -23.16
C GLY A 48 5.17 -14.06 -23.22
N GLY A 49 5.71 -13.14 -24.04
CA GLY A 49 5.20 -11.79 -24.25
C GLY A 49 5.31 -11.32 -25.71
N LEU A 50 5.83 -10.12 -25.92
CA LEU A 50 5.90 -9.43 -27.20
C LEU A 50 7.21 -9.68 -27.95
N ASP A 51 7.15 -9.57 -29.28
CA ASP A 51 8.32 -9.61 -30.15
C ASP A 51 8.87 -8.22 -30.47
N ALA A 52 8.00 -7.22 -30.57
CA ALA A 52 8.38 -5.83 -30.76
C ALA A 52 7.40 -4.88 -30.07
N ALA A 53 7.93 -3.73 -29.65
CA ALA A 53 7.18 -2.67 -28.99
C ALA A 53 7.57 -1.31 -29.60
N CYS A 54 6.57 -0.48 -29.84
CA CYS A 54 6.73 0.84 -30.46
C CYS A 54 6.41 1.95 -29.45
N PRO A 55 7.41 2.44 -28.69
CA PRO A 55 7.21 3.58 -27.80
C PRO A 55 7.15 4.89 -28.59
N GLY A 56 6.02 5.58 -28.54
CA GLY A 56 5.91 6.96 -29.02
C GLY A 56 6.52 7.96 -28.02
N LEU A 57 6.19 9.24 -28.19
CA LEU A 57 6.48 10.24 -27.14
C LEU A 57 5.58 9.99 -25.92
N VAL A 58 5.86 10.67 -24.81
CA VAL A 58 5.04 10.56 -23.59
C VAL A 58 3.57 10.86 -23.95
N PHE A 59 2.69 9.89 -23.69
CA PHE A 59 1.26 9.93 -23.98
C PHE A 59 0.86 10.24 -25.44
N THR A 60 1.76 9.98 -26.39
CA THR A 60 1.50 10.20 -27.83
C THR A 60 1.82 8.92 -28.61
N SER A 61 0.86 8.44 -29.39
CA SER A 61 1.01 7.26 -30.26
C SER A 61 2.31 7.28 -31.09
N PRO A 62 2.98 6.13 -31.29
CA PRO A 62 4.05 6.00 -32.26
C PRO A 62 3.53 6.26 -33.68
N HIS A 63 4.33 6.91 -34.52
CA HIS A 63 3.91 7.15 -35.91
C HIS A 63 3.87 5.84 -36.72
N HIS A 64 2.98 5.73 -37.72
CA HIS A 64 2.78 4.49 -38.49
C HIS A 64 4.06 3.87 -39.09
N ARG A 65 5.08 4.66 -39.48
CA ARG A 65 6.37 4.15 -39.98
C ARG A 65 7.12 3.33 -38.92
N GLN A 66 7.03 3.73 -37.65
CA GLN A 66 7.66 3.05 -36.52
C GLN A 66 7.04 1.67 -36.33
N VAL A 67 5.70 1.63 -36.27
CA VAL A 67 4.92 0.39 -36.15
C VAL A 67 5.17 -0.54 -37.32
N HIS A 68 5.18 -0.01 -38.55
CA HIS A 68 5.45 -0.78 -39.75
C HIS A 68 6.84 -1.42 -39.73
N GLU A 69 7.91 -0.66 -39.46
CA GLU A 69 9.28 -1.20 -39.44
C GLU A 69 9.48 -2.21 -38.31
N ALA A 70 8.94 -1.94 -37.12
CA ALA A 70 9.01 -2.87 -35.99
C ALA A 70 8.29 -4.19 -36.30
N ALA A 71 7.08 -4.12 -36.85
CA ALA A 71 6.31 -5.30 -37.20
C ALA A 71 6.92 -6.07 -38.38
N ARG A 72 7.44 -5.37 -39.39
CA ARG A 72 8.17 -5.98 -40.51
C ARG A 72 9.42 -6.71 -40.03
N GLY A 73 10.23 -6.06 -39.19
CA GLY A 73 11.43 -6.65 -38.60
C GLY A 73 11.13 -7.81 -37.67
N ALA A 74 9.94 -7.82 -37.07
CA ALA A 74 9.48 -8.89 -36.20
C ALA A 74 8.72 -10.01 -36.92
N ALA A 75 8.26 -9.82 -38.16
CA ALA A 75 7.39 -10.76 -38.83
C ALA A 75 8.01 -12.17 -38.94
N GLY A 76 7.28 -13.17 -38.46
CA GLY A 76 7.60 -14.58 -38.67
C GLY A 76 6.91 -15.13 -39.92
N PRO A 77 7.12 -16.41 -40.26
CA PRO A 77 6.43 -17.06 -41.38
C PRO A 77 4.91 -17.12 -41.20
N GLY A 78 4.41 -17.01 -39.96
CA GLY A 78 2.98 -16.96 -39.64
C GLY A 78 2.36 -15.55 -39.69
N GLY A 79 3.13 -14.52 -40.01
CA GLY A 79 2.66 -13.13 -40.05
C GLY A 79 2.78 -12.40 -38.70
N VAL A 80 1.93 -11.38 -38.51
CA VAL A 80 1.95 -10.46 -37.37
C VAL A 80 0.54 -10.26 -36.80
N LEU A 81 0.41 -10.36 -35.48
CA LEU A 81 -0.75 -9.89 -34.75
C LEU A 81 -0.40 -8.55 -34.08
N LEU A 82 -1.16 -7.51 -34.41
CA LEU A 82 -1.05 -6.19 -33.79
C LEU A 82 -2.01 -6.11 -32.59
N VAL A 83 -1.47 -5.84 -31.41
CA VAL A 83 -2.26 -5.53 -30.21
C VAL A 83 -2.34 -4.01 -30.07
N VAL A 84 -3.55 -3.46 -30.06
CA VAL A 84 -3.78 -2.01 -30.16
C VAL A 84 -4.72 -1.57 -29.05
N LYS A 85 -4.29 -0.63 -28.21
CA LYS A 85 -5.18 0.01 -27.23
C LYS A 85 -6.12 0.97 -27.96
N ASN A 86 -7.38 1.04 -27.57
CA ASN A 86 -8.37 1.85 -28.26
C ASN A 86 -8.23 3.35 -27.92
N TYR A 87 -7.23 3.97 -28.56
CA TYR A 87 -7.01 5.40 -28.60
C TYR A 87 -6.88 5.83 -30.06
N THR A 88 -7.52 6.94 -30.46
CA THR A 88 -7.60 7.37 -31.86
C THR A 88 -6.24 7.39 -32.57
N GLY A 89 -5.21 7.95 -31.92
CA GLY A 89 -3.85 8.00 -32.48
C GLY A 89 -3.21 6.62 -32.64
N ASP A 90 -3.44 5.70 -31.71
CA ASP A 90 -2.95 4.32 -31.78
C ASP A 90 -3.67 3.58 -32.91
N VAL A 91 -5.01 3.64 -32.95
CA VAL A 91 -5.84 2.99 -33.97
C VAL A 91 -5.44 3.42 -35.39
N ILE A 92 -5.34 4.72 -35.65
CA ILE A 92 -4.98 5.24 -36.97
C ILE A 92 -3.57 4.79 -37.37
N CYS A 93 -2.57 4.96 -36.49
CA CYS A 93 -1.19 4.66 -36.83
C CYS A 93 -0.95 3.16 -37.06
N PHE A 94 -1.57 2.30 -36.25
CA PHE A 94 -1.48 0.86 -36.41
C PHE A 94 -2.27 0.35 -37.63
N ALA A 95 -3.42 0.95 -37.96
CA ALA A 95 -4.18 0.61 -39.16
C ALA A 95 -3.37 0.89 -40.44
N ILE A 96 -2.76 2.08 -40.54
CA ILE A 96 -1.89 2.45 -41.68
C ILE A 96 -0.69 1.49 -41.77
N ALA A 97 -0.10 1.11 -40.64
CA ALA A 97 1.00 0.14 -40.62
C ALA A 97 0.56 -1.25 -41.10
N ALA A 98 -0.62 -1.72 -40.68
CA ALA A 98 -1.20 -2.98 -41.11
C ALA A 98 -1.47 -3.02 -42.62
N GLU A 99 -2.05 -1.96 -43.18
CA GLU A 99 -2.27 -1.84 -44.64
C GLU A 99 -0.96 -1.93 -45.42
N ARG A 100 0.09 -1.25 -44.95
CA ARG A 100 1.42 -1.29 -45.58
C ARG A 100 2.04 -2.69 -45.52
N LEU A 101 1.95 -3.37 -44.38
CA LEU A 101 2.44 -4.75 -44.24
C LEU A 101 1.69 -5.73 -45.16
N ARG A 102 0.37 -5.61 -45.25
CA ARG A 102 -0.44 -6.43 -46.17
C ARG A 102 -0.09 -6.17 -47.63
N ALA A 103 0.18 -4.92 -48.01
CA ALA A 103 0.64 -4.57 -49.35
C ALA A 103 2.03 -5.19 -49.68
N GLU A 104 2.83 -5.50 -48.66
CA GLU A 104 4.11 -6.21 -48.77
C GLU A 104 3.96 -7.74 -48.70
N GLY A 105 2.73 -8.26 -48.61
CA GLY A 105 2.45 -9.70 -48.55
C GLY A 105 2.60 -10.32 -47.16
N VAL A 106 2.75 -9.51 -46.10
CA VAL A 106 2.75 -10.00 -44.71
C VAL A 106 1.30 -10.18 -44.25
N ALA A 107 0.97 -11.37 -43.75
CA ALA A 107 -0.33 -11.61 -43.12
C ALA A 107 -0.42 -10.82 -41.80
N VAL A 108 -1.48 -10.03 -41.65
CA VAL A 108 -1.67 -9.18 -40.47
C VAL A 108 -3.10 -9.26 -39.96
N GLU A 109 -3.24 -9.54 -38.68
CA GLU A 109 -4.49 -9.38 -37.91
C GLU A 109 -4.30 -8.32 -36.82
N THR A 110 -5.40 -7.80 -36.30
CA THR A 110 -5.42 -6.80 -35.22
C THR A 110 -6.39 -7.22 -34.13
N VAL A 111 -5.98 -7.04 -32.88
CA VAL A 111 -6.83 -7.11 -31.69
C VAL A 111 -6.87 -5.71 -31.07
N LEU A 112 -8.05 -5.11 -31.05
CA LEU A 112 -8.32 -3.84 -30.39
C LEU A 112 -8.72 -4.11 -28.93
N VAL A 113 -8.13 -3.37 -28.00
CA VAL A 113 -8.42 -3.48 -26.56
C VAL A 113 -9.28 -2.31 -26.11
N ASP A 114 -10.45 -2.59 -25.55
CA ASP A 114 -11.49 -1.61 -25.16
C ASP A 114 -12.10 -1.93 -23.79
N ASP A 115 -11.26 -2.28 -22.81
CA ASP A 115 -11.68 -2.83 -21.50
C ASP A 115 -12.21 -1.79 -20.49
N ASP A 116 -11.98 -0.50 -20.71
CA ASP A 116 -12.29 0.54 -19.72
C ASP A 116 -13.77 0.95 -19.69
N LEU A 117 -14.45 0.54 -18.61
CA LEU A 117 -15.87 0.83 -18.39
C LEU A 117 -16.19 2.32 -18.23
N ALA A 118 -15.22 3.14 -17.81
CA ALA A 118 -15.47 4.55 -17.50
C ALA A 118 -15.94 5.38 -18.70
N THR A 119 -15.58 4.95 -19.91
CA THR A 119 -15.92 5.64 -21.17
C THR A 119 -17.08 5.01 -21.92
N GLU A 120 -17.76 4.02 -21.33
CA GLU A 120 -18.92 3.39 -21.95
C GLU A 120 -20.05 4.42 -22.12
N GLY A 121 -20.50 4.63 -23.37
CA GLY A 121 -21.55 5.59 -23.71
C GLY A 121 -21.15 7.08 -23.65
N SER A 122 -19.86 7.40 -23.48
CA SER A 122 -19.38 8.78 -23.48
C SER A 122 -19.18 9.33 -24.90
N PRO A 123 -19.61 10.58 -25.20
CA PRO A 123 -19.36 11.20 -26.51
C PRO A 123 -17.87 11.45 -26.79
N ASP A 124 -17.03 11.55 -25.76
CA ASP A 124 -15.56 11.67 -25.86
C ASP A 124 -14.86 10.30 -26.02
N GLY A 125 -15.61 9.20 -26.02
CA GLY A 125 -15.12 7.84 -26.24
C GLY A 125 -14.80 7.59 -27.72
N GLY A 126 -13.78 8.26 -28.23
CA GLY A 126 -13.31 8.14 -29.61
C GLY A 126 -14.30 8.69 -30.65
N ASP A 127 -13.89 9.75 -31.35
CA ASP A 127 -14.56 10.22 -32.57
C ASP A 127 -14.48 9.14 -33.66
N GLY A 128 -15.35 8.13 -33.57
CA GLY A 128 -15.66 7.21 -34.65
C GLY A 128 -16.71 7.88 -35.53
N ASP A 129 -16.29 8.30 -36.72
CA ASP A 129 -17.21 8.73 -37.78
C ASP A 129 -18.37 7.74 -37.90
N GLY A 130 -19.59 8.28 -37.93
CA GLY A 130 -20.86 7.56 -37.89
C GLY A 130 -21.17 6.72 -39.14
N ASP A 131 -20.34 5.71 -39.42
CA ASP A 131 -20.65 4.64 -40.36
C ASP A 131 -20.80 3.30 -39.64
N GLY A 132 -21.98 3.08 -39.03
CA GLY A 132 -22.69 1.80 -38.92
C GLY A 132 -21.98 0.53 -38.39
N GLY A 133 -20.73 0.60 -37.94
CA GLY A 133 -19.85 -0.55 -37.77
C GLY A 133 -19.40 -0.78 -36.34
N GLY A 134 -20.32 -0.83 -35.37
CA GLY A 134 -20.17 -1.54 -34.09
C GLY A 134 -18.88 -1.38 -33.25
N ALA A 135 -18.06 -0.36 -33.47
CA ALA A 135 -16.81 -0.16 -32.74
C ALA A 135 -17.10 0.41 -31.35
N SER A 136 -16.54 -0.23 -30.32
CA SER A 136 -16.67 0.21 -28.94
C SER A 136 -15.99 1.57 -28.72
N GLN A 137 -16.66 2.43 -27.96
CA GLN A 137 -16.18 3.76 -27.55
C GLN A 137 -15.23 3.71 -26.33
N ARG A 138 -14.99 2.52 -25.77
CA ARG A 138 -14.21 2.36 -24.55
C ARG A 138 -12.70 2.42 -24.81
N ARG A 139 -11.95 3.05 -23.89
CA ARG A 139 -10.48 3.08 -23.93
C ARG A 139 -9.87 1.70 -23.67
N GLY A 140 -8.66 1.48 -24.18
CA GLY A 140 -7.86 0.28 -23.88
C GLY A 140 -6.84 0.56 -22.78
N THR A 141 -6.93 -0.13 -21.65
CA THR A 141 -6.13 0.13 -20.44
C THR A 141 -5.44 -1.13 -19.93
N ALA A 142 -5.63 -1.50 -18.65
CA ALA A 142 -4.83 -2.48 -17.94
C ALA A 142 -5.12 -3.94 -18.36
N ALA A 143 -6.26 -4.25 -19.00
CA ALA A 143 -6.49 -5.58 -19.56
C ALA A 143 -5.49 -5.96 -20.65
N THR A 144 -4.85 -4.96 -21.28
CA THR A 144 -3.76 -5.17 -22.24
C THR A 144 -2.64 -6.03 -21.67
N VAL A 145 -2.34 -5.90 -20.37
CA VAL A 145 -1.30 -6.70 -19.69
C VAL A 145 -1.66 -8.19 -19.69
N LEU A 146 -2.89 -8.52 -19.31
CA LEU A 146 -3.37 -9.91 -19.28
C LEU A 146 -3.51 -10.48 -20.69
N LEU A 147 -3.98 -9.66 -21.63
CA LEU A 147 -4.07 -10.02 -23.04
C LEU A 147 -2.69 -10.38 -23.63
N GLU A 148 -1.69 -9.53 -23.45
CA GLU A 148 -0.35 -9.77 -23.98
C GLU A 148 0.30 -11.00 -23.35
N LYS A 149 0.00 -11.29 -22.07
CA LYS A 149 0.42 -12.52 -21.42
C LYS A 149 -0.21 -13.77 -22.04
N VAL A 150 -1.54 -13.76 -22.23
CA VAL A 150 -2.30 -14.88 -22.79
C VAL A 150 -1.87 -15.13 -24.24
N LEU A 151 -1.82 -14.08 -25.06
CA LEU A 151 -1.37 -14.17 -26.45
C LEU A 151 0.09 -14.58 -26.54
N GLY A 152 0.97 -14.04 -25.68
CA GLY A 152 2.39 -14.38 -25.66
C GLY A 152 2.63 -15.86 -25.42
N ALA A 153 1.91 -16.46 -24.45
CA ALA A 153 1.95 -17.89 -24.19
C ALA A 153 1.40 -18.74 -25.34
N ALA A 154 0.27 -18.33 -25.94
CA ALA A 154 -0.33 -19.03 -27.07
C ALA A 154 0.55 -18.97 -28.33
N ALA A 155 1.16 -17.81 -28.60
CA ALA A 155 2.08 -17.65 -29.72
C ALA A 155 3.36 -18.47 -29.54
N ASP A 156 3.86 -18.60 -28.31
CA ASP A 156 5.01 -19.46 -27.99
C ASP A 156 4.70 -20.96 -28.16
N ARG A 157 3.43 -21.37 -27.91
CA ARG A 157 2.93 -22.71 -28.22
C ARG A 157 2.90 -23.01 -29.72
N GLY A 158 2.97 -21.97 -30.56
CA GLY A 158 2.97 -22.08 -32.02
C GLY A 158 1.60 -21.94 -32.66
N ASP A 159 0.62 -21.39 -31.94
CA ASP A 159 -0.72 -21.12 -32.47
C ASP A 159 -0.64 -20.19 -33.70
N ASP A 160 -1.54 -20.41 -34.66
CA ASP A 160 -1.57 -19.63 -35.90
C ASP A 160 -2.24 -18.25 -35.73
N LEU A 161 -2.11 -17.41 -36.75
CA LEU A 161 -2.56 -16.01 -36.69
C LEU A 161 -4.06 -15.88 -36.45
N ALA A 162 -4.86 -16.76 -37.05
CA ALA A 162 -6.32 -16.73 -36.92
C ALA A 162 -6.75 -17.16 -35.51
N ALA A 163 -6.13 -18.21 -34.96
CA ALA A 163 -6.37 -18.68 -33.60
C ALA A 163 -5.99 -17.60 -32.57
N LEU A 164 -4.83 -16.96 -32.74
CA LEU A 164 -4.40 -15.86 -31.86
C LEU A 164 -5.32 -14.64 -31.95
N ALA A 165 -5.75 -14.24 -33.14
CA ALA A 165 -6.68 -13.13 -33.31
C ALA A 165 -8.04 -13.43 -32.66
N SER A 166 -8.54 -14.66 -32.82
CA SER A 166 -9.76 -15.13 -32.18
C SER A 166 -9.63 -15.16 -30.65
N LEU A 167 -8.54 -15.72 -30.12
CA LEU A 167 -8.26 -15.75 -28.68
C LEU A 167 -8.17 -14.34 -28.10
N GLY A 168 -7.48 -13.43 -28.78
CA GLY A 168 -7.34 -12.05 -28.31
C GLY A 168 -8.67 -11.31 -28.24
N ARG A 169 -9.53 -11.46 -29.25
CA ARG A 169 -10.89 -10.88 -29.24
C ARG A 169 -11.75 -11.49 -28.12
N ASP A 170 -11.64 -12.79 -27.88
CA ASP A 170 -12.36 -13.47 -26.79
C ASP A 170 -11.89 -12.94 -25.43
N VAL A 171 -10.57 -12.82 -25.20
CA VAL A 171 -9.99 -12.25 -23.97
C VAL A 171 -10.48 -10.82 -23.73
N VAL A 172 -10.42 -9.95 -24.75
CA VAL A 172 -10.90 -8.56 -24.64
C VAL A 172 -12.40 -8.51 -24.31
N SER A 173 -13.21 -9.35 -24.96
CA SER A 173 -14.66 -9.38 -24.70
C SER A 173 -15.01 -9.75 -23.26
N ARG A 174 -14.12 -10.49 -22.59
CA ARG A 174 -14.24 -11.02 -21.22
C ARG A 174 -13.39 -10.26 -20.19
N ALA A 175 -12.84 -9.10 -20.54
CA ALA A 175 -12.03 -8.28 -19.64
C ALA A 175 -12.69 -6.92 -19.39
N ARG A 176 -12.77 -6.50 -18.13
CA ARG A 176 -13.21 -5.15 -17.74
C ARG A 176 -12.24 -4.51 -16.78
N SER A 177 -12.03 -3.21 -16.95
CA SER A 177 -11.17 -2.39 -16.12
C SER A 177 -11.89 -1.13 -15.65
N LEU A 178 -11.49 -0.68 -14.47
CA LEU A 178 -11.92 0.60 -13.92
C LEU A 178 -10.80 1.18 -13.05
N ALA A 179 -10.54 2.48 -13.23
CA ALA A 179 -9.47 3.20 -12.54
C ALA A 179 -10.01 4.29 -11.60
N VAL A 180 -9.20 4.66 -10.61
CA VAL A 180 -9.46 5.80 -9.73
C VAL A 180 -8.14 6.44 -9.29
N ALA A 181 -8.11 7.77 -9.22
CA ALA A 181 -6.95 8.52 -8.74
C ALA A 181 -7.32 9.56 -7.67
N SER A 182 -6.42 9.73 -6.70
CA SER A 182 -6.46 10.79 -5.68
C SER A 182 -5.50 11.94 -6.00
N ARG A 183 -4.60 11.75 -6.98
CA ARG A 183 -3.74 12.81 -7.52
C ARG A 183 -3.41 12.51 -8.98
N ALA A 184 -3.55 13.52 -9.84
CA ALA A 184 -3.08 13.45 -11.22
C ALA A 184 -1.57 13.21 -11.31
N GLN A 185 -1.13 12.73 -12.47
CA GLN A 185 0.29 12.72 -12.81
C GLN A 185 0.87 14.13 -12.91
N THR A 186 2.17 14.24 -12.71
CA THR A 186 2.95 15.43 -12.96
C THR A 186 3.17 15.59 -14.46
N SER A 187 2.70 16.70 -15.02
CA SER A 187 2.90 17.03 -16.42
C SER A 187 4.39 17.23 -16.72
N THR A 188 4.89 16.51 -17.72
CA THR A 188 6.28 16.65 -18.19
C THR A 188 6.56 18.02 -18.81
N ALA A 189 5.52 18.75 -19.21
CA ALA A 189 5.64 20.09 -19.79
C ALA A 189 5.68 21.20 -18.74
N THR A 190 4.94 21.07 -17.63
CA THR A 190 4.77 22.16 -16.65
C THR A 190 5.39 21.86 -15.28
N GLY A 191 5.69 20.60 -14.97
CA GLY A 191 6.14 20.17 -13.63
C GLY A 191 5.06 20.28 -12.55
N GLN A 192 3.81 20.55 -12.93
CA GLN A 192 2.64 20.63 -12.03
C GLN A 192 1.73 19.43 -12.26
N PRO A 193 0.82 19.11 -11.32
CA PRO A 193 -0.24 18.13 -11.56
C PRO A 193 -1.01 18.45 -12.86
N ALA A 194 -1.34 17.44 -13.66
CA ALA A 194 -2.07 17.61 -14.92
C ALA A 194 -3.47 18.20 -14.72
N PHE A 195 -4.06 17.93 -13.56
CA PHE A 195 -5.28 18.55 -13.05
C PHE A 195 -5.25 18.52 -11.51
N GLU A 196 -6.07 19.36 -10.88
CA GLU A 196 -6.19 19.44 -9.42
C GLU A 196 -7.35 18.57 -8.90
N LEU A 197 -7.17 18.00 -7.71
CA LEU A 197 -8.19 17.28 -6.94
C LEU A 197 -8.12 17.74 -5.48
N GLY A 198 -9.27 17.97 -4.86
CA GLY A 198 -9.37 18.22 -3.43
C GLY A 198 -8.99 16.99 -2.59
N PRO A 199 -8.71 17.18 -1.28
CA PRO A 199 -8.33 16.09 -0.37
C PRO A 199 -9.39 14.98 -0.22
N ASP A 200 -10.66 15.36 -0.40
CA ASP A 200 -11.86 14.51 -0.29
C ASP A 200 -12.46 14.13 -1.65
N GLU A 201 -11.72 14.36 -2.74
CA GLU A 201 -12.15 14.06 -4.10
C GLU A 201 -11.34 12.93 -4.72
N LEU A 202 -11.98 12.19 -5.62
CA LEU A 202 -11.36 11.19 -6.46
C LEU A 202 -11.76 11.42 -7.92
N GLU A 203 -10.81 11.23 -8.82
CA GLU A 203 -11.08 11.13 -10.26
C GLU A 203 -11.33 9.66 -10.60
N ARG A 204 -12.60 9.25 -10.54
CA ARG A 204 -13.04 7.88 -10.82
C ARG A 204 -13.32 7.72 -12.31
N GLY A 205 -12.65 6.77 -12.94
CA GLY A 205 -12.67 6.60 -14.39
C GLY A 205 -11.61 7.44 -15.13
N VAL A 206 -10.54 7.82 -14.43
CA VAL A 206 -9.40 8.49 -15.05
C VAL A 206 -8.72 7.59 -16.10
N GLY A 207 -8.35 8.15 -17.25
CA GLY A 207 -7.61 7.46 -18.30
C GLY A 207 -6.11 7.40 -18.03
N ILE A 208 -5.40 6.52 -18.73
CA ILE A 208 -3.96 6.31 -18.52
C ILE A 208 -3.09 7.47 -18.99
N HIS A 209 -3.63 8.42 -19.78
CA HIS A 209 -2.94 9.66 -20.14
C HIS A 209 -3.40 10.85 -19.28
N GLY A 210 -4.23 10.60 -18.25
CA GLY A 210 -4.84 11.62 -17.39
C GLY A 210 -6.10 12.25 -17.99
N GLU A 211 -6.76 11.58 -18.95
CA GLU A 211 -8.08 11.98 -19.40
C GLU A 211 -9.05 11.90 -18.22
N ARG A 212 -9.72 13.02 -17.94
CA ARG A 212 -10.64 13.12 -16.81
C ARG A 212 -11.95 12.40 -17.10
N ALA A 213 -12.64 11.97 -16.05
CA ALA A 213 -14.02 11.54 -16.17
C ALA A 213 -14.94 12.75 -16.36
N ALA A 214 -16.21 12.50 -16.68
CA ALA A 214 -17.20 13.56 -16.82
C ALA A 214 -17.39 14.40 -15.54
N SER A 215 -17.12 13.81 -14.37
CA SER A 215 -17.19 14.47 -13.06
C SER A 215 -16.30 13.76 -12.03
N THR A 216 -15.78 14.52 -11.06
CA THR A 216 -15.15 13.97 -9.86
C THR A 216 -16.19 13.36 -8.93
N THR A 217 -15.75 12.45 -8.06
CA THR A 217 -16.59 11.85 -7.00
C THR A 217 -16.00 12.12 -5.62
N ALA A 218 -16.83 12.01 -4.59
CA ALA A 218 -16.37 12.06 -3.20
C ALA A 218 -15.44 10.88 -2.90
N ARG A 219 -14.62 11.00 -1.85
CA ARG A 219 -13.72 9.96 -1.37
C ARG A 219 -14.35 9.15 -0.22
N PRO A 220 -15.10 8.07 -0.49
CA PRO A 220 -15.64 7.21 0.56
C PRO A 220 -14.54 6.34 1.20
N PRO A 221 -14.85 5.62 2.29
CA PRO A 221 -13.95 4.59 2.83
C PRO A 221 -13.51 3.61 1.74
N THR A 222 -12.25 3.17 1.77
CA THR A 222 -11.64 2.34 0.72
C THR A 222 -12.44 1.05 0.43
N ARG A 223 -13.00 0.41 1.47
CA ARG A 223 -13.83 -0.78 1.30
C ARG A 223 -15.09 -0.51 0.47
N GLU A 224 -15.74 0.62 0.69
CA GLU A 224 -16.93 1.02 -0.06
C GLU A 224 -16.58 1.37 -1.51
N LEU A 225 -15.51 2.13 -1.72
CA LEU A 225 -15.00 2.45 -3.06
C LEU A 225 -14.74 1.18 -3.88
N VAL A 226 -13.96 0.25 -3.32
CA VAL A 226 -13.59 -1.00 -3.99
C VAL A 226 -14.81 -1.88 -4.22
N ALA A 227 -15.73 -1.98 -3.24
CA ALA A 227 -16.95 -2.75 -3.41
C ALA A 227 -17.81 -2.22 -4.57
N GLY A 228 -17.95 -0.89 -4.70
CA GLY A 228 -18.65 -0.26 -5.83
C GLY A 228 -17.97 -0.52 -7.17
N MET A 229 -16.63 -0.40 -7.24
CA MET A 229 -15.87 -0.73 -8.45
C MET A 229 -16.07 -2.18 -8.89
N LEU A 230 -16.06 -3.13 -7.95
CA LEU A 230 -16.25 -4.55 -8.25
C LEU A 230 -17.66 -4.88 -8.75
N VAL A 231 -18.69 -4.19 -8.23
CA VAL A 231 -20.07 -4.34 -8.74
C VAL A 231 -20.12 -3.95 -10.22
N GLU A 232 -19.62 -2.77 -10.57
CA GLU A 232 -19.62 -2.30 -11.96
C GLU A 232 -18.81 -3.20 -12.89
N LEU A 233 -17.66 -3.71 -12.43
CA LEU A 233 -16.84 -4.64 -13.21
C LEU A 233 -17.57 -5.95 -13.50
N LEU A 234 -18.27 -6.52 -12.51
CA LEU A 234 -19.03 -7.77 -12.67
C LEU A 234 -20.27 -7.56 -13.55
N GLU A 235 -21.01 -6.48 -13.35
CA GLU A 235 -22.15 -6.11 -14.21
C GLU A 235 -21.71 -5.85 -15.66
N GLY A 236 -20.56 -5.18 -15.85
CA GLY A 236 -19.98 -4.93 -17.17
C GLY A 236 -19.52 -6.21 -17.89
N LEU A 237 -19.13 -7.25 -17.14
CA LEU A 237 -18.85 -8.58 -17.69
C LEU A 237 -20.14 -9.34 -18.04
N GLU A 238 -21.17 -9.27 -17.19
CA GLU A 238 -22.46 -9.88 -17.45
C GLU A 238 -23.15 -9.27 -18.68
N ALA A 239 -23.16 -7.93 -18.79
CA ALA A 239 -23.69 -7.20 -19.95
C ALA A 239 -22.95 -7.54 -21.26
N ALA A 240 -21.69 -7.98 -21.16
CA ALA A 240 -20.89 -8.45 -22.29
C ALA A 240 -21.22 -9.88 -22.75
N GLY A 241 -22.11 -10.59 -22.03
CA GLY A 241 -22.31 -12.03 -22.23
C GLY A 241 -21.15 -12.87 -21.69
N ALA A 242 -20.36 -12.34 -20.75
CA ALA A 242 -19.24 -13.01 -20.13
C ALA A 242 -19.41 -13.14 -18.59
N PRO A 243 -20.54 -13.71 -18.10
CA PRO A 243 -20.72 -13.90 -16.67
C PRO A 243 -19.59 -14.79 -16.11
N VAL A 244 -19.21 -14.52 -14.87
CA VAL A 244 -18.20 -15.30 -14.16
C VAL A 244 -18.81 -16.64 -13.75
N ASP A 245 -18.17 -17.73 -14.15
CA ASP A 245 -18.54 -19.11 -13.80
C ASP A 245 -17.49 -19.72 -12.84
N ASP A 246 -17.50 -21.05 -12.70
CA ASP A 246 -16.61 -21.79 -11.78
C ASP A 246 -15.12 -21.70 -12.14
N GLU A 247 -14.77 -21.30 -13.38
CA GLU A 247 -13.38 -20.98 -13.76
C GLU A 247 -12.88 -19.73 -13.02
N GLY A 248 -13.79 -18.86 -12.59
CA GLY A 248 -13.49 -17.65 -11.85
C GLY A 248 -12.85 -16.56 -12.70
N VAL A 249 -12.07 -15.70 -12.04
CA VAL A 249 -11.42 -14.54 -12.66
C VAL A 249 -9.91 -14.56 -12.47
N ALA A 250 -9.19 -14.03 -13.46
CA ALA A 250 -7.88 -13.46 -13.23
C ALA A 250 -8.04 -11.99 -12.83
N LEU A 251 -7.42 -11.61 -11.70
CA LEU A 251 -7.47 -10.27 -11.14
C LEU A 251 -6.15 -9.54 -11.37
N LEU A 252 -6.18 -8.34 -11.95
CA LEU A 252 -5.06 -7.42 -11.93
C LEU A 252 -5.39 -6.22 -11.03
N VAL A 253 -4.59 -6.06 -9.97
CA VAL A 253 -4.56 -4.84 -9.13
C VAL A 253 -3.39 -4.01 -9.60
N ASN A 254 -3.68 -3.00 -10.42
CA ASN A 254 -2.67 -2.19 -11.10
C ASN A 254 -2.50 -0.84 -10.43
N GLY A 255 -1.26 -0.45 -10.10
CA GLY A 255 -0.93 0.91 -9.71
C GLY A 255 -0.84 1.84 -10.92
N LEU A 256 -1.25 3.09 -10.76
CA LEU A 256 -1.13 4.13 -11.81
C LEU A 256 0.20 4.90 -11.73
N GLY A 257 1.12 4.49 -10.86
CA GLY A 257 2.45 5.09 -10.70
C GLY A 257 2.82 5.37 -9.25
N GLY A 258 2.11 6.31 -8.62
CA GLY A 258 2.41 6.84 -7.29
C GLY A 258 1.89 6.00 -6.10
N THR A 259 1.16 4.92 -6.36
CA THR A 259 0.64 4.02 -5.32
C THR A 259 1.68 2.96 -4.95
N THR A 260 1.94 2.79 -3.65
CA THR A 260 3.00 1.92 -3.16
C THR A 260 2.66 0.43 -3.26
N SER A 261 3.68 -0.42 -3.25
CA SER A 261 3.49 -1.88 -3.24
C SER A 261 2.68 -2.36 -2.02
N LEU A 262 2.86 -1.74 -0.85
CA LEU A 262 2.08 -2.04 0.36
C LEU A 262 0.59 -1.77 0.13
N GLU A 263 0.25 -0.58 -0.36
CA GLU A 263 -1.14 -0.19 -0.66
C GLU A 263 -1.77 -1.15 -1.70
N LEU A 264 -1.04 -1.50 -2.76
CA LEU A 264 -1.55 -2.42 -3.80
C LEU A 264 -1.80 -3.84 -3.25
N HIS A 265 -0.96 -4.34 -2.36
CA HIS A 265 -1.18 -5.65 -1.73
C HIS A 265 -2.32 -5.63 -0.71
N ALA A 266 -2.48 -4.53 0.04
CA ALA A 266 -3.65 -4.32 0.89
C ALA A 266 -4.95 -4.28 0.06
N LEU A 267 -4.94 -3.59 -1.09
CA LEU A 267 -6.05 -3.58 -2.03
C LEU A 267 -6.33 -5.00 -2.58
N ARG A 268 -5.31 -5.78 -2.93
CA ARG A 268 -5.50 -7.19 -3.33
C ARG A 268 -6.17 -8.01 -2.24
N ALA A 269 -5.75 -7.90 -0.98
CA ALA A 269 -6.37 -8.63 0.11
C ALA A 269 -7.87 -8.27 0.22
N LEU A 270 -8.17 -6.97 0.27
CA LEU A 270 -9.53 -6.45 0.33
C LEU A 270 -10.41 -6.88 -0.86
N VAL A 271 -9.89 -6.80 -2.10
CA VAL A 271 -10.61 -7.25 -3.30
C VAL A 271 -10.88 -8.76 -3.22
N GLY A 272 -9.94 -9.53 -2.68
CA GLY A 272 -10.10 -10.96 -2.44
C GLY A 272 -11.29 -11.28 -1.55
N ASP A 273 -11.35 -10.62 -0.40
CA ASP A 273 -12.43 -10.80 0.56
C ASP A 273 -13.78 -10.39 -0.05
N LEU A 274 -13.83 -9.23 -0.72
CA LEU A 274 -15.05 -8.73 -1.35
C LEU A 274 -15.56 -9.59 -2.52
N LEU A 275 -14.66 -10.22 -3.29
CA LEU A 275 -15.03 -11.18 -4.33
C LEU A 275 -15.49 -12.51 -3.73
N ALA A 276 -14.82 -12.99 -2.68
CA ALA A 276 -15.20 -14.21 -1.96
C ALA A 276 -16.59 -14.08 -1.32
N GLU A 277 -16.91 -12.93 -0.72
CA GLU A 277 -18.24 -12.59 -0.21
C GLU A 277 -19.35 -12.67 -1.29
N ARG A 278 -18.98 -12.46 -2.55
CA ARG A 278 -19.86 -12.56 -3.72
C ARG A 278 -19.83 -13.94 -4.39
N GLY A 279 -19.10 -14.90 -3.85
CA GLY A 279 -18.92 -16.23 -4.44
C GLY A 279 -18.05 -16.25 -5.69
N VAL A 280 -17.29 -15.18 -5.97
CA VAL A 280 -16.40 -15.11 -7.13
C VAL A 280 -15.01 -15.65 -6.77
N ARG A 281 -14.61 -16.72 -7.45
CA ARG A 281 -13.27 -17.31 -7.30
C ARG A 281 -12.22 -16.45 -8.02
N VAL A 282 -11.19 -16.02 -7.29
CA VAL A 282 -9.97 -15.45 -7.88
C VAL A 282 -9.00 -16.60 -8.19
N ALA A 283 -8.98 -17.07 -9.43
CA ALA A 283 -8.15 -18.20 -9.84
C ALA A 283 -6.65 -17.84 -9.87
N THR A 284 -6.33 -16.61 -10.25
CA THR A 284 -4.98 -16.06 -10.19
C THR A 284 -5.02 -14.54 -10.06
N SER A 285 -3.92 -13.93 -9.59
CA SER A 285 -3.84 -12.48 -9.52
C SER A 285 -2.44 -11.95 -9.83
N LEU A 286 -2.42 -10.78 -10.45
CA LEU A 286 -1.22 -9.97 -10.67
C LEU A 286 -1.36 -8.66 -9.90
N VAL A 287 -0.34 -8.28 -9.14
CA VAL A 287 -0.34 -7.07 -8.30
C VAL A 287 0.94 -6.27 -8.57
N GLY A 288 0.80 -4.97 -8.82
CA GLY A 288 1.94 -4.08 -9.06
C GLY A 288 1.59 -2.94 -10.02
N THR A 289 2.59 -2.19 -10.45
CA THR A 289 2.43 -1.13 -11.47
C THR A 289 2.80 -1.71 -12.82
N TYR A 290 1.80 -2.02 -13.65
CA TYR A 290 1.96 -2.62 -14.98
C TYR A 290 1.50 -1.71 -16.11
N THR A 291 0.50 -0.85 -15.87
CA THR A 291 0.03 0.20 -16.77
C THR A 291 0.02 1.49 -15.99
N ALA A 292 1.18 2.14 -15.92
CA ALA A 292 1.33 3.40 -15.22
C ALA A 292 0.67 4.57 -15.99
N ALA A 293 0.50 5.67 -15.29
CA ALA A 293 0.25 6.99 -15.85
C ALA A 293 1.28 7.93 -15.21
N LEU A 294 2.56 7.75 -15.55
CA LEU A 294 3.71 8.38 -14.90
C LEU A 294 3.67 8.21 -13.36
N ASP A 295 3.54 9.29 -12.59
CA ASP A 295 3.49 9.32 -11.12
C ASP A 295 2.06 9.54 -10.57
N MET A 296 1.01 9.29 -11.36
CA MET A 296 -0.38 9.41 -10.91
C MET A 296 -0.60 8.55 -9.66
N ARG A 297 -1.19 9.14 -8.60
CA ARG A 297 -1.51 8.40 -7.38
C ARG A 297 -2.92 7.85 -7.49
N GLY A 298 -3.01 6.57 -7.79
CA GLY A 298 -4.26 5.85 -8.03
C GLY A 298 -4.04 4.39 -8.35
N PHE A 299 -5.12 3.67 -8.56
CA PHE A 299 -5.09 2.26 -8.95
C PHE A 299 -6.20 1.95 -9.94
N SER A 300 -6.05 0.85 -10.67
CA SER A 300 -7.12 0.25 -11.44
C SER A 300 -7.31 -1.21 -11.06
N LEU A 301 -8.54 -1.67 -11.16
CA LEU A 301 -8.91 -3.07 -11.01
C LEU A 301 -9.34 -3.59 -12.36
N THR A 302 -8.79 -4.74 -12.74
CA THR A 302 -9.17 -5.45 -13.97
C THR A 302 -9.60 -6.85 -13.61
N LEU A 303 -10.78 -7.26 -14.09
CA LEU A 303 -11.27 -8.62 -14.03
C LEU A 303 -11.27 -9.23 -15.44
N LEU A 304 -10.66 -10.40 -15.58
CA LEU A 304 -10.77 -11.24 -16.77
C LEU A 304 -11.55 -12.50 -16.39
N ALA A 305 -12.78 -12.63 -16.89
CA ALA A 305 -13.59 -13.83 -16.72
C ALA A 305 -12.96 -14.98 -17.52
N LEU A 306 -12.50 -16.01 -16.81
CA LEU A 306 -11.69 -17.06 -17.41
C LEU A 306 -12.52 -18.01 -18.26
N ARG A 307 -11.81 -18.80 -19.06
CA ARG A 307 -12.27 -19.99 -19.75
C ARG A 307 -11.32 -21.14 -19.44
N PRO A 308 -11.76 -22.40 -19.64
CA PRO A 308 -10.91 -23.56 -19.45
C PRO A 308 -9.56 -23.40 -20.19
N GLY A 309 -8.47 -23.61 -19.47
CA GLY A 309 -7.09 -23.50 -19.99
C GLY A 309 -6.49 -22.09 -20.01
N TRP A 310 -7.25 -21.03 -19.73
CA TRP A 310 -6.68 -19.67 -19.71
C TRP A 310 -5.78 -19.44 -18.49
N ALA A 311 -6.10 -20.05 -17.35
CA ALA A 311 -5.21 -20.03 -16.17
C ALA A 311 -3.83 -20.63 -16.50
N GLU A 312 -3.77 -21.68 -17.33
CA GLU A 312 -2.51 -22.29 -17.77
C GLU A 312 -1.70 -21.34 -18.67
N LEU A 313 -2.36 -20.60 -19.58
CA LEU A 313 -1.69 -19.58 -20.41
C LEU A 313 -1.15 -18.42 -19.56
N LEU A 314 -1.88 -18.01 -18.52
CA LEU A 314 -1.43 -16.99 -17.56
C LEU A 314 -0.26 -17.49 -16.70
N ALA A 315 -0.25 -18.77 -16.31
CA ALA A 315 0.83 -19.39 -15.54
C ALA A 315 2.03 -19.81 -16.41
N ALA A 316 1.89 -19.83 -17.74
CA ALA A 316 2.95 -20.26 -18.64
C ALA A 316 4.23 -19.42 -18.45
N PRO A 317 5.43 -20.01 -18.53
CA PRO A 317 6.70 -19.31 -18.31
C PRO A 317 6.87 -18.07 -19.19
N THR A 318 7.48 -17.03 -18.62
CA THR A 318 7.89 -15.83 -19.35
C THR A 318 9.38 -15.57 -19.15
N ALA A 319 10.01 -14.95 -20.15
CA ALA A 319 11.39 -14.50 -20.09
C ALA A 319 11.46 -13.06 -20.62
N THR A 320 10.76 -12.17 -19.93
CA THR A 320 10.68 -10.73 -20.24
C THR A 320 11.24 -9.91 -19.06
N PRO A 321 11.59 -8.63 -19.26
CA PRO A 321 12.02 -7.75 -18.18
C PRO A 321 11.03 -7.58 -17.03
N SER A 322 9.72 -7.60 -17.29
CA SER A 322 8.72 -7.13 -16.31
C SER A 322 7.36 -7.83 -16.38
N LEU A 323 7.10 -8.70 -17.36
CA LEU A 323 5.89 -9.53 -17.39
C LEU A 323 6.17 -10.89 -16.73
N PRO A 324 5.67 -11.16 -15.52
CA PRO A 324 5.88 -12.45 -14.86
C PRO A 324 4.92 -13.52 -15.40
N ALA A 325 5.26 -14.78 -15.16
CA ALA A 325 4.26 -15.84 -15.11
C ALA A 325 3.38 -15.61 -13.87
N LEU A 326 2.06 -15.69 -14.03
CA LEU A 326 1.15 -15.52 -12.90
C LEU A 326 1.16 -16.78 -12.01
N PRO A 327 0.92 -16.65 -10.70
CA PRO A 327 0.81 -17.81 -9.82
C PRO A 327 -0.25 -18.80 -10.34
N GLY A 328 0.09 -20.08 -10.38
CA GLY A 328 -0.88 -21.16 -10.61
C GLY A 328 -1.78 -21.39 -9.40
N GLU A 329 -2.63 -22.41 -9.47
CA GLU A 329 -3.65 -22.70 -8.43
C GLU A 329 -3.09 -23.15 -7.07
N GLU A 330 -1.77 -23.30 -6.90
CA GLU A 330 -1.21 -23.72 -5.61
C GLU A 330 -1.35 -22.62 -4.57
N ALA A 331 -2.21 -22.86 -3.57
CA ALA A 331 -2.37 -21.98 -2.43
C ALA A 331 -1.04 -21.77 -1.69
N PRO A 332 -0.76 -20.54 -1.20
CA PRO A 332 0.42 -20.29 -0.39
C PRO A 332 0.40 -21.18 0.86
N ARG A 333 1.56 -21.76 1.21
CA ARG A 333 1.72 -22.57 2.43
C ARG A 333 1.84 -21.65 3.64
N ILE A 334 0.70 -21.22 4.19
CA ILE A 334 0.64 -20.49 5.45
C ILE A 334 1.02 -21.47 6.57
N ARG A 335 2.09 -21.17 7.30
CA ARG A 335 2.40 -21.86 8.55
C ARG A 335 1.66 -21.13 9.65
N GLU A 336 0.53 -21.68 10.08
CA GLU A 336 -0.10 -21.23 11.32
C GLU A 336 0.88 -21.44 12.48
N ARG A 337 0.87 -20.50 13.44
CA ARG A 337 1.63 -20.65 14.67
C ARG A 337 1.11 -21.91 15.36
N VAL A 338 1.98 -22.90 15.55
CA VAL A 338 1.60 -24.07 16.33
C VAL A 338 1.46 -23.58 17.77
N ASP A 339 0.23 -23.50 18.28
CA ASP A 339 -0.11 -23.15 19.67
C ASP A 339 0.36 -24.23 20.69
N GLY A 340 1.44 -24.95 20.39
CA GLY A 340 1.99 -26.06 21.15
C GLY A 340 3.46 -25.89 21.54
N ALA A 341 4.13 -24.81 21.11
CA ALA A 341 5.32 -24.37 21.81
C ALA A 341 4.86 -23.47 22.95
N SER A 342 4.44 -24.09 24.06
CA SER A 342 4.69 -23.46 25.34
C SER A 342 6.15 -23.02 25.29
N SER A 343 6.40 -21.74 25.47
CA SER A 343 7.73 -21.24 25.77
C SER A 343 8.15 -21.91 27.07
N GLY A 344 8.72 -23.12 26.96
CA GLY A 344 9.48 -23.82 27.99
C GLY A 344 10.84 -23.15 28.20
N GLY A 345 10.84 -21.83 28.27
CA GLY A 345 11.89 -21.05 28.90
C GLY A 345 11.23 -20.38 30.09
N ASP A 346 11.84 -20.52 31.26
CA ASP A 346 11.47 -19.86 32.51
C ASP A 346 11.39 -18.33 32.35
N GLY A 347 10.33 -17.83 31.72
CA GLY A 347 9.84 -16.48 31.98
C GLY A 347 9.30 -16.45 33.40
N PRO A 348 9.55 -15.40 34.20
CA PRO A 348 9.10 -15.35 35.59
C PRO A 348 7.62 -15.71 35.61
N ALA A 349 7.31 -16.75 36.40
CA ALA A 349 6.00 -17.35 36.53
C ALA A 349 4.92 -16.29 36.42
N ALA A 350 3.87 -16.56 35.62
CA ALA A 350 2.64 -15.80 35.58
C ALA A 350 2.41 -15.15 36.94
N HIS A 351 2.78 -13.87 37.05
CA HIS A 351 2.62 -13.17 38.31
C HIS A 351 1.12 -13.23 38.56
N ALA A 352 0.77 -13.84 39.70
CA ALA A 352 -0.58 -14.11 40.11
C ALA A 352 -1.49 -12.93 39.72
N GLN A 353 -2.71 -13.24 39.25
CA GLN A 353 -3.79 -12.27 39.09
C GLN A 353 -3.56 -11.12 40.04
N ASP A 354 -3.31 -9.91 39.49
CA ASP A 354 -3.01 -8.74 40.31
C ASP A 354 -4.07 -8.71 41.41
N PRO A 355 -3.72 -8.98 42.68
CA PRO A 355 -4.72 -9.18 43.73
C PRO A 355 -5.55 -7.91 43.97
N ASP A 356 -5.10 -6.78 43.40
CA ASP A 356 -5.74 -5.49 43.41
C ASP A 356 -6.11 -5.02 42.00
N ASP A 357 -7.34 -4.55 41.86
CA ASP A 357 -7.91 -3.94 40.65
C ASP A 357 -7.21 -2.61 40.26
N ALA A 358 -6.24 -2.12 41.06
CA ALA A 358 -5.45 -0.92 40.74
C ALA A 358 -4.61 -1.05 39.46
N GLY A 359 -3.93 -2.18 39.23
CA GLY A 359 -3.10 -2.35 38.03
C GLY A 359 -3.93 -2.41 36.75
N ALA A 360 -5.11 -3.04 36.79
CA ALA A 360 -6.07 -3.02 35.69
C ALA A 360 -6.64 -1.62 35.46
N ALA A 361 -7.04 -0.92 36.53
CA ALA A 361 -7.53 0.45 36.45
C ALA A 361 -6.48 1.41 35.86
N VAL A 362 -5.19 1.25 36.18
CA VAL A 362 -4.10 2.03 35.57
C VAL A 362 -3.97 1.74 34.08
N VAL A 363 -4.00 0.46 33.66
CA VAL A 363 -3.90 0.12 32.23
C VAL A 363 -5.11 0.64 31.44
N ASP A 364 -6.31 0.52 31.98
CA ASP A 364 -7.53 1.01 31.33
C ASP A 364 -7.53 2.54 31.21
N ALA A 365 -7.18 3.25 32.28
CA ALA A 365 -7.11 4.70 32.27
C ALA A 365 -5.97 5.20 31.35
N TRP A 366 -4.82 4.52 31.34
CA TRP A 366 -3.72 4.85 30.43
C TRP A 366 -4.09 4.58 28.98
N ALA A 367 -4.82 3.50 28.71
CA ALA A 367 -5.34 3.19 27.37
C ALA A 367 -6.28 4.28 26.87
N GLN A 368 -7.23 4.71 27.69
CA GLN A 368 -8.16 5.79 27.35
C GLN A 368 -7.43 7.12 27.12
N ALA A 369 -6.46 7.44 27.98
CA ALA A 369 -5.71 8.69 27.91
C ALA A 369 -4.84 8.78 26.64
N LEU A 370 -4.25 7.67 26.22
CA LEU A 370 -3.41 7.61 25.01
C LEU A 370 -4.23 7.45 23.72
N ASP A 371 -5.38 6.78 23.77
CA ASP A 371 -6.32 6.74 22.64
C ASP A 371 -6.82 8.16 22.31
N ALA A 372 -7.20 8.93 23.34
CA ALA A 372 -7.58 10.34 23.18
C ALA A 372 -6.44 11.25 22.68
N ALA A 373 -5.18 10.87 22.92
CA ALA A 373 -4.00 11.62 22.50
C ALA A 373 -3.32 11.02 21.25
N HIS A 374 -3.92 10.03 20.60
CA HIS A 374 -3.29 9.30 19.48
C HIS A 374 -2.82 10.24 18.37
N GLU A 375 -3.71 11.10 17.86
CA GLU A 375 -3.40 12.02 16.77
C GLU A 375 -2.32 13.03 17.17
N ASP A 376 -2.34 13.50 18.43
CA ASP A 376 -1.36 14.41 18.96
C ASP A 376 0.03 13.76 19.08
N LEU A 377 0.11 12.54 19.59
CA LEU A 377 1.35 11.78 19.70
C LEU A 377 1.94 11.48 18.33
N THR A 378 1.10 11.09 17.37
CA THR A 378 1.50 10.90 15.97
C THR A 378 2.02 12.20 15.35
N ARG A 379 1.34 13.33 15.57
CA ARG A 379 1.77 14.65 15.09
C ARG A 379 3.10 15.10 15.72
N LEU A 380 3.27 14.92 17.04
CA LEU A 380 4.52 15.23 17.73
C LEU A 380 5.68 14.38 17.18
N ASP A 381 5.44 13.10 16.93
CA ASP A 381 6.45 12.22 16.35
C ASP A 381 6.74 12.53 14.88
N GLN A 382 5.80 13.06 14.10
CA GLN A 382 6.12 13.57 12.74
C GLN A 382 7.08 14.76 12.76
N LEU A 383 7.04 15.59 13.82
CA LEU A 383 7.95 16.73 13.98
C LEU A 383 9.34 16.30 14.44
N ALA A 384 9.45 15.18 15.16
CA ALA A 384 10.68 14.77 15.85
C ALA A 384 11.22 13.38 15.42
N GLY A 385 10.52 12.66 14.55
CA GLY A 385 10.70 11.24 14.28
C GLY A 385 10.05 10.82 12.96
N ASP A 386 9.32 9.71 12.94
CA ASP A 386 8.67 9.17 11.73
C ASP A 386 7.14 9.11 11.79
N GLY A 387 6.54 9.55 12.89
CA GLY A 387 5.11 9.70 12.99
C GLY A 387 4.37 8.39 13.25
N ASP A 388 5.03 7.39 13.84
CA ASP A 388 4.44 6.07 14.11
C ASP A 388 4.19 5.81 15.61
N PHE A 389 4.61 6.75 16.48
CA PHE A 389 4.58 6.53 17.93
C PHE A 389 3.15 6.32 18.47
N GLY A 390 2.16 7.08 17.98
CA GLY A 390 0.76 6.92 18.38
C GLY A 390 0.21 5.53 18.03
N ASP A 391 0.49 5.05 16.81
CA ASP A 391 0.13 3.70 16.34
C ASP A 391 0.82 2.60 17.17
N ASN A 392 2.11 2.75 17.44
CA ASN A 392 2.88 1.77 18.22
C ASN A 392 2.34 1.61 19.65
N VAL A 393 1.99 2.72 20.30
CA VAL A 393 1.44 2.72 21.66
C VAL A 393 0.00 2.18 21.68
N ALA A 394 -0.86 2.59 20.74
CA ALA A 394 -2.22 2.08 20.61
C ALA A 394 -2.23 0.57 20.35
N SER A 395 -1.33 0.09 19.48
CA SER A 395 -1.13 -1.33 19.23
C SER A 395 -0.75 -2.06 20.53
N GLY A 396 0.26 -1.55 21.27
CA GLY A 396 0.69 -2.12 22.54
C GLY A 396 -0.42 -2.26 23.58
N LEU A 397 -1.27 -1.24 23.70
CA LEU A 397 -2.43 -1.26 24.59
C LEU A 397 -3.48 -2.28 24.13
N ALA A 398 -3.73 -2.39 22.82
CA ALA A 398 -4.61 -3.43 22.29
C ALA A 398 -4.08 -4.86 22.55
N HIS A 399 -2.76 -5.05 22.46
CA HIS A 399 -2.08 -6.29 22.85
C HIS A 399 -2.18 -6.54 24.37
N ALA A 400 -2.11 -5.50 25.19
CA ALA A 400 -2.29 -5.59 26.65
C ALA A 400 -3.71 -6.02 27.03
N GLN A 401 -4.73 -5.47 26.36
CA GLN A 401 -6.14 -5.85 26.57
C GLN A 401 -6.38 -7.32 26.22
N ARG A 402 -5.77 -7.83 25.15
CA ARG A 402 -5.80 -9.27 24.82
C ARG A 402 -5.12 -10.16 25.86
N ARG A 403 -4.16 -9.61 26.63
CA ARG A 403 -3.51 -10.26 27.78
C ARG A 403 -4.23 -10.03 29.11
N GLY A 404 -5.52 -9.67 29.06
CA GLY A 404 -6.37 -9.51 30.23
C GLY A 404 -6.31 -8.13 30.89
N GLY A 405 -5.74 -7.12 30.23
CA GLY A 405 -5.80 -5.72 30.69
C GLY A 405 -5.05 -5.44 31.99
N THR A 406 -4.19 -6.36 32.46
CA THR A 406 -3.39 -6.17 33.68
C THR A 406 -2.09 -5.44 33.38
N LEU A 407 -1.48 -4.81 34.40
CA LEU A 407 -0.17 -4.15 34.26
C LEU A 407 0.94 -5.14 33.83
N SER A 408 0.89 -6.38 34.32
CA SER A 408 1.80 -7.45 33.86
C SER A 408 1.52 -7.86 32.41
N GLY A 409 0.25 -7.90 32.01
CA GLY A 409 -0.15 -8.14 30.62
C GLY A 409 0.33 -7.02 29.70
N ALA A 410 0.25 -5.77 30.14
CA ALA A 410 0.78 -4.61 29.42
C ALA A 410 2.31 -4.67 29.29
N ALA A 411 3.02 -4.97 30.38
CA ALA A 411 4.48 -5.15 30.32
C ALA A 411 4.90 -6.20 29.29
N GLY A 412 4.27 -7.38 29.30
CA GLY A 412 4.53 -8.43 28.30
C GLY A 412 4.13 -8.04 26.88
N ALA A 413 3.00 -7.35 26.70
CA ALA A 413 2.57 -6.86 25.38
C ALA A 413 3.58 -5.90 24.76
N PHE A 414 4.04 -4.90 25.52
CA PHE A 414 5.01 -3.92 25.04
C PHE A 414 6.40 -4.52 24.83
N LEU A 415 6.83 -5.51 25.64
CA LEU A 415 8.10 -6.22 25.44
C LEU A 415 8.10 -7.12 24.21
N ASP A 416 7.03 -7.91 24.03
CA ASP A 416 7.04 -9.04 23.09
C ASP A 416 6.38 -8.74 21.75
N GLU A 417 5.47 -7.76 21.69
CA GLU A 417 4.56 -7.56 20.54
C GLU A 417 4.57 -6.14 19.97
N VAL A 418 5.28 -5.19 20.59
CA VAL A 418 5.46 -3.84 20.06
C VAL A 418 6.89 -3.66 19.57
N GLY A 419 7.04 -3.34 18.28
CA GLY A 419 8.33 -3.09 17.65
C GLY A 419 8.92 -1.72 17.97
N GLY A 420 10.04 -1.41 17.33
CA GLY A 420 10.74 -0.14 17.54
C GLY A 420 11.48 -0.07 18.88
N SER A 421 12.00 1.12 19.20
CA SER A 421 12.67 1.34 20.50
C SER A 421 11.68 1.61 21.63
N SER A 422 10.51 2.17 21.33
CA SER A 422 9.51 2.56 22.34
C SER A 422 8.86 1.36 23.01
N GLY A 423 8.51 0.32 22.25
CA GLY A 423 7.88 -0.91 22.75
C GLY A 423 8.66 -1.55 23.89
N PRO A 424 9.87 -2.06 23.65
CA PRO A 424 10.67 -2.72 24.68
C PRO A 424 11.01 -1.82 25.87
N LEU A 425 11.24 -0.51 25.65
CA LEU A 425 11.57 0.41 26.73
C LEU A 425 10.37 0.72 27.64
N LEU A 426 9.16 0.87 27.08
CA LEU A 426 7.93 0.96 27.86
C LEU A 426 7.64 -0.35 28.58
N GLY A 427 7.84 -1.47 27.91
CA GLY A 427 7.70 -2.80 28.49
C GLY A 427 8.56 -3.01 29.74
N LEU A 428 9.84 -2.60 29.68
CA LEU A 428 10.76 -2.62 30.83
C LEU A 428 10.28 -1.71 31.97
N LEU A 429 9.82 -0.49 31.67
CA LEU A 429 9.27 0.42 32.69
C LEU A 429 8.04 -0.21 33.38
N LEU A 430 7.11 -0.77 32.59
CA LEU A 430 5.90 -1.39 33.11
C LEU A 430 6.24 -2.62 33.97
N THR A 431 7.24 -3.44 33.59
CA THR A 431 7.71 -4.57 34.42
C THR A 431 8.12 -4.12 35.82
N GLU A 432 8.84 -3.00 35.93
CA GLU A 432 9.27 -2.48 37.24
C GLU A 432 8.11 -1.89 38.05
N LEU A 433 7.03 -1.43 37.40
CA LEU A 433 5.83 -0.91 38.06
C LEU A 433 4.88 -2.00 38.59
N VAL A 434 4.89 -3.21 38.01
CA VAL A 434 4.04 -4.36 38.43
C VAL A 434 4.02 -4.59 39.95
N PRO A 435 5.17 -4.66 40.67
CA PRO A 435 5.13 -4.88 42.12
C PRO A 435 4.66 -3.68 42.94
N ALA A 436 4.69 -2.46 42.38
CA ALA A 436 4.48 -1.20 43.10
C ALA A 436 3.05 -0.62 42.97
N VAL A 437 2.36 -0.89 41.86
CA VAL A 437 0.99 -0.40 41.63
C VAL A 437 -0.03 -1.32 42.31
N ARG A 438 -0.30 -1.08 43.60
CA ARG A 438 -1.27 -1.82 44.42
C ARG A 438 -2.06 -0.85 45.30
N ARG A 439 -3.29 -1.21 45.70
CA ARG A 439 -4.02 -0.40 46.70
C ARG A 439 -3.44 -0.72 48.07
N GLY A 440 -3.09 0.32 48.82
CA GLY A 440 -2.38 0.17 50.09
C GLY A 440 -2.35 1.46 50.89
N ASP A 441 -1.55 1.48 51.95
CA ASP A 441 -1.31 2.69 52.73
C ASP A 441 -0.62 3.75 51.84
N PRO A 442 -1.21 4.94 51.63
CA PRO A 442 -0.62 6.00 50.82
C PRO A 442 0.79 6.40 51.27
N SER A 443 1.13 6.20 52.55
CA SER A 443 2.47 6.48 53.09
C SER A 443 3.55 5.50 52.62
N GLN A 444 3.17 4.33 52.08
CA GLN A 444 4.07 3.32 51.53
C GLN A 444 4.03 3.29 50.00
N VAL A 445 2.84 3.47 49.41
CA VAL A 445 2.62 3.41 47.95
C VAL A 445 3.49 4.43 47.20
N ALA A 446 3.62 5.67 47.71
CA ALA A 446 4.47 6.68 47.07
C ALA A 446 5.95 6.26 47.02
N GLY A 447 6.46 5.60 48.06
CA GLY A 447 7.82 5.09 48.12
C GLY A 447 8.05 3.90 47.18
N ASP A 448 7.09 2.96 47.12
CA ASP A 448 7.16 1.80 46.23
C ASP A 448 7.11 2.23 44.75
N VAL A 449 6.22 3.16 44.40
CA VAL A 449 6.15 3.75 43.05
C VAL A 449 7.44 4.52 42.73
N GLY A 450 8.00 5.28 43.68
CA GLY A 450 9.27 5.98 43.49
C GLY A 450 10.43 5.04 43.19
N ALA A 451 10.54 3.95 43.94
CA ALA A 451 11.54 2.90 43.71
C ALA A 451 11.36 2.23 42.34
N ALA A 452 10.12 1.93 41.95
CA ALA A 452 9.79 1.36 40.65
C ALA A 452 10.11 2.30 39.48
N LEU A 453 9.74 3.58 39.55
CA LEU A 453 10.08 4.57 38.53
C LEU A 453 11.60 4.74 38.40
N ARG A 454 12.34 4.73 39.50
CA ARG A 454 13.81 4.78 39.46
C ARG A 454 14.43 3.54 38.85
N SER A 455 13.94 2.35 39.21
CA SER A 455 14.39 1.08 38.60
C SER A 455 14.09 1.06 37.10
N GLY A 456 12.89 1.49 36.70
CA GLY A 456 12.48 1.67 35.31
C GLY A 456 13.39 2.64 34.56
N ALA A 457 13.74 3.78 35.15
CA ALA A 457 14.66 4.75 34.56
C ALA A 457 16.05 4.14 34.32
N GLN A 458 16.54 3.35 35.28
CA GLN A 458 17.82 2.64 35.15
C GLN A 458 17.75 1.56 34.06
N ALA A 459 16.65 0.82 33.95
CA ALA A 459 16.44 -0.17 32.90
C ALA A 459 16.40 0.47 31.51
N VAL A 460 15.63 1.56 31.36
CA VAL A 460 15.54 2.35 30.12
C VAL A 460 16.90 2.95 29.76
N THR A 461 17.63 3.50 30.73
CA THR A 461 18.99 4.03 30.52
C THR A 461 19.96 2.93 30.08
N ARG A 462 19.93 1.76 30.74
CA ARG A 462 20.82 0.63 30.46
C ARG A 462 20.61 0.07 29.05
N VAL A 463 19.35 -0.04 28.61
CA VAL A 463 19.00 -0.63 27.30
C VAL A 463 19.01 0.41 26.18
N GLY A 464 18.41 1.58 26.40
CA GLY A 464 18.31 2.66 25.41
C GLY A 464 19.54 3.57 25.33
N GLY A 465 20.37 3.60 26.38
CA GLY A 465 21.59 4.40 26.46
C GLY A 465 21.37 5.91 26.57
N ALA A 466 20.14 6.37 26.78
CA ALA A 466 19.78 7.78 26.91
C ALA A 466 20.03 8.32 28.33
N GLN A 467 20.03 9.64 28.46
CA GLN A 467 20.07 10.36 29.74
C GLN A 467 19.04 11.48 29.77
N VAL A 468 18.76 12.04 30.94
CA VAL A 468 17.99 13.30 31.04
C VAL A 468 18.70 14.38 30.24
N GLY A 469 17.95 15.10 29.42
CA GLY A 469 18.45 16.08 28.45
C GLY A 469 18.58 15.52 27.02
N ASP A 470 18.43 14.21 26.81
CA ASP A 470 18.54 13.60 25.48
C ASP A 470 17.24 13.65 24.66
N ARG A 471 16.15 14.14 25.25
CA ARG A 471 14.79 14.22 24.67
C ARG A 471 14.18 12.84 24.46
N THR A 472 13.79 12.21 25.56
CA THR A 472 13.30 10.83 25.65
C THR A 472 12.37 10.65 26.84
N PHE A 473 11.90 9.42 27.05
CA PHE A 473 11.18 8.96 28.24
C PHE A 473 11.80 9.43 29.57
N LEU A 474 13.15 9.48 29.63
CA LEU A 474 13.89 9.81 30.84
C LEU A 474 13.65 11.25 31.30
N ASP A 475 13.31 12.15 30.39
CA ASP A 475 13.03 13.55 30.71
C ASP A 475 11.74 13.72 31.51
N ALA A 476 10.80 12.78 31.43
CA ALA A 476 9.63 12.73 32.31
C ALA A 476 9.84 11.76 33.49
N LEU A 477 10.48 10.62 33.23
CA LEU A 477 10.61 9.53 34.21
C LEU A 477 11.53 9.87 35.39
N VAL A 478 12.68 10.49 35.13
CA VAL A 478 13.65 10.82 36.19
C VAL A 478 13.15 11.94 37.10
N PRO A 479 12.60 13.06 36.58
CA PRO A 479 12.01 14.08 37.46
C PRO A 479 10.89 13.56 38.36
N ALA A 480 10.04 12.65 37.86
CA ALA A 480 9.01 12.01 38.67
C ALA A 480 9.59 11.18 39.82
N ALA A 481 10.62 10.37 39.53
CA ALA A 481 11.32 9.59 40.55
C ALA A 481 12.05 10.49 41.56
N ASP A 482 12.66 11.59 41.11
CA ASP A 482 13.36 12.54 41.98
C ASP A 482 12.40 13.24 42.95
N ALA A 483 11.17 13.57 42.51
CA ALA A 483 10.14 14.16 43.36
C ALA A 483 9.70 13.22 44.50
N LEU A 484 9.54 11.93 44.21
CA LEU A 484 9.18 10.92 45.21
C LEU A 484 10.33 10.63 46.19
N ASP A 485 11.58 10.58 45.71
CA ASP A 485 12.75 10.42 46.58
C ASP A 485 12.94 11.61 47.54
N ALA A 486 12.50 12.80 47.14
CA ALA A 486 12.48 13.98 47.99
C ALA A 486 11.33 13.99 49.03
N GLY A 487 10.46 12.96 49.01
CA GLY A 487 9.31 12.83 49.92
C GLY A 487 8.04 13.53 49.42
N GLY A 488 7.94 13.85 48.13
CA GLY A 488 6.73 14.40 47.50
C GLY A 488 5.62 13.36 47.35
N SER A 489 4.41 13.80 46.99
CA SER A 489 3.27 12.92 46.70
C SER A 489 3.29 12.38 45.26
N LEU A 490 2.36 11.48 44.90
CA LEU A 490 2.22 11.02 43.51
C LEU A 490 1.75 12.18 42.60
N VAL A 491 0.98 13.13 43.14
CA VAL A 491 0.64 14.39 42.44
C VAL A 491 1.89 15.22 42.14
N ASP A 492 2.82 15.35 43.09
CA ASP A 492 4.09 16.07 42.86
C ASP A 492 4.94 15.35 41.80
N ALA A 493 4.99 14.02 41.83
CA ALA A 493 5.66 13.21 40.83
C ALA A 493 5.05 13.38 39.43
N ALA A 494 3.73 13.38 39.33
CA ALA A 494 3.02 13.60 38.07
C ALA A 494 3.28 15.00 37.50
N ARG A 495 3.28 16.04 38.35
CA ARG A 495 3.65 17.40 37.92
C ARG A 495 5.09 17.46 37.42
N ALA A 496 6.03 16.85 38.13
CA ALA A 496 7.42 16.78 37.70
C ALA A 496 7.58 16.03 36.37
N ALA A 497 6.82 14.96 36.14
CA ALA A 497 6.79 14.23 34.87
C ALA A 497 6.27 15.12 33.73
N VAL A 498 5.19 15.86 33.96
CA VAL A 498 4.58 16.77 32.99
C VAL A 498 5.52 17.92 32.65
N ASP A 499 6.12 18.56 33.65
CA ASP A 499 7.10 19.64 33.46
C ASP A 499 8.32 19.14 32.70
N GLY A 500 8.79 17.92 33.02
CA GLY A 500 9.86 17.25 32.31
C GLY A 500 9.51 17.00 30.84
N ALA A 501 8.32 16.46 30.57
CA ALA A 501 7.82 16.24 29.22
C ALA A 501 7.69 17.55 28.43
N LEU A 502 7.12 18.60 29.00
CA LEU A 502 7.03 19.91 28.35
C LEU A 502 8.42 20.53 28.10
N GLY A 503 9.34 20.37 29.05
CA GLY A 503 10.71 20.88 28.97
C GLY A 503 11.48 20.31 27.77
N THR A 504 11.13 19.11 27.32
CA THR A 504 11.73 18.50 26.12
C THR A 504 11.54 19.33 24.84
N ALA A 505 10.53 20.21 24.79
CA ALA A 505 10.33 21.12 23.67
C ALA A 505 11.51 22.07 23.44
N GLN A 506 12.33 22.33 24.46
CA GLN A 506 13.52 23.17 24.39
C GLN A 506 14.82 22.37 24.14
N LEU A 507 14.73 21.04 24.03
CA LEU A 507 15.88 20.16 23.90
C LEU A 507 16.12 19.77 22.44
N VAL A 508 17.39 19.77 22.06
CA VAL A 508 17.87 19.14 20.83
C VAL A 508 18.04 17.65 21.12
N GLY A 509 17.32 16.81 20.37
CA GLY A 509 17.40 15.37 20.52
C GLY A 509 18.81 14.84 20.28
N ARG A 510 19.29 13.97 21.18
CA ARG A 510 20.61 13.32 21.08
C ARG A 510 20.50 11.80 20.88
N ARG A 511 19.30 11.26 21.08
CA ARG A 511 18.96 9.84 20.96
C ARG A 511 17.74 9.65 20.06
N GLY A 512 17.44 8.39 19.72
CA GLY A 512 16.31 8.06 18.85
C GLY A 512 16.42 8.69 17.47
N ARG A 513 15.27 8.91 16.81
CA ARG A 513 15.18 9.55 15.49
C ARG A 513 15.31 11.07 15.54
N SER A 514 14.99 11.70 16.69
CA SER A 514 15.12 13.14 16.88
C SER A 514 16.55 13.65 16.74
N ARG A 515 17.56 12.80 16.97
CA ARG A 515 18.98 13.13 16.73
C ARG A 515 19.31 13.55 15.30
N TYR A 516 18.55 13.08 14.31
CA TYR A 516 18.83 13.38 12.90
C TYR A 516 18.32 14.76 12.48
N LEU A 517 17.44 15.37 13.27
CA LEU A 517 16.77 16.62 12.95
C LEU A 517 17.50 17.85 13.50
N GLY A 518 18.35 17.68 14.52
CA GLY A 518 19.02 18.79 15.19
C GLY A 518 18.02 19.81 15.71
N ASP A 519 18.25 21.09 15.42
CA ASP A 519 17.39 22.19 15.86
C ASP A 519 15.97 22.14 15.26
N ARG A 520 15.74 21.37 14.18
CA ARG A 520 14.42 21.26 13.55
C ARG A 520 13.39 20.55 14.43
N ALA A 521 13.83 19.75 15.39
CA ALA A 521 12.93 19.09 16.32
C ALA A 521 12.46 20.04 17.44
N VAL A 522 13.17 21.15 17.70
CA VAL A 522 12.87 22.08 18.81
C VAL A 522 11.52 22.76 18.58
N GLY A 523 10.75 22.98 19.66
CA GLY A 523 9.46 23.66 19.64
C GLY A 523 8.25 22.77 19.90
N ALA A 524 8.45 21.46 20.06
CA ALA A 524 7.39 20.50 20.39
C ALA A 524 7.88 19.46 21.42
N PRO A 525 7.05 19.07 22.41
CA PRO A 525 7.42 18.01 23.35
C PRO A 525 7.76 16.68 22.67
N ASP A 526 8.59 15.87 23.33
CA ASP A 526 8.88 14.49 22.93
C ASP A 526 7.64 13.60 23.17
N PRO A 527 7.13 12.89 22.14
CA PRO A 527 5.93 12.05 22.28
C PRO A 527 6.15 10.95 23.31
N GLY A 528 7.39 10.46 23.45
CA GLY A 528 7.77 9.49 24.46
C GLY A 528 7.67 10.00 25.88
N ALA A 529 8.25 11.18 26.16
CA ALA A 529 8.14 11.83 27.44
C ALA A 529 6.68 12.15 27.80
N VAL A 530 5.86 12.57 26.82
CA VAL A 530 4.42 12.78 27.00
C VAL A 530 3.69 11.49 27.40
N ALA A 531 3.97 10.37 26.73
CA ALA A 531 3.34 9.08 27.07
C ALA A 531 3.76 8.56 28.46
N VAL A 532 5.00 8.81 28.89
CA VAL A 532 5.45 8.49 30.25
C VAL A 532 4.82 9.42 31.28
N ALA A 533 4.71 10.73 31.00
CA ALA A 533 4.01 11.65 31.87
C ALA A 533 2.53 11.25 32.04
N ALA A 534 1.87 10.83 30.95
CA ALA A 534 0.53 10.28 30.99
C ALA A 534 0.41 9.07 31.93
N LEU A 535 1.36 8.15 31.87
CA LEU A 535 1.39 6.98 32.76
C LEU A 535 1.50 7.40 34.23
N VAL A 536 2.40 8.32 34.56
CA VAL A 536 2.58 8.80 35.94
C VAL A 536 1.35 9.57 36.44
N VAL A 537 0.72 10.38 35.59
CA VAL A 537 -0.55 11.05 35.89
C VAL A 537 -1.65 10.05 36.21
N VAL A 538 -1.81 9.01 35.39
CA VAL A 538 -2.82 7.96 35.62
C VAL A 538 -2.54 7.19 36.90
N VAL A 539 -1.28 6.84 37.18
CA VAL A 539 -0.89 6.20 38.44
C VAL A 539 -1.28 7.08 39.65
N ALA A 540 -1.05 8.39 39.58
CA ALA A 540 -1.47 9.32 40.63
C ALA A 540 -3.00 9.39 40.77
N GLN A 541 -3.75 9.45 39.66
CA GLN A 541 -5.21 9.50 39.66
C GLN A 541 -5.86 8.24 40.26
N VAL A 542 -5.28 7.07 40.00
CA VAL A 542 -5.80 5.78 40.47
C VAL A 542 -5.39 5.49 41.92
N LEU A 543 -4.18 5.86 42.34
CA LEU A 543 -3.65 5.51 43.67
C LEU A 543 -3.78 6.63 44.71
N GLU A 544 -3.81 7.89 44.29
CA GLU A 544 -3.98 9.07 45.16
C GLU A 544 -5.29 9.78 44.81
N GLU A 545 -6.43 9.19 45.19
CA GLU A 545 -7.82 9.64 44.92
C GLU A 545 -8.18 11.03 45.53
N SER A 546 -7.37 12.05 45.26
CA SER A 546 -7.52 13.42 45.73
C SER A 546 -8.09 14.32 44.63
N PRO A 547 -8.79 15.41 44.97
CA PRO A 547 -9.21 16.41 43.98
C PRO A 547 -8.04 17.00 43.17
N GLN A 548 -6.83 17.01 43.74
CA GLN A 548 -5.62 17.50 43.10
C GLN A 548 -5.11 16.53 42.03
N ALA A 549 -5.18 15.22 42.28
CA ALA A 549 -4.84 14.20 41.30
C ALA A 549 -5.81 14.19 40.11
N GLN A 550 -7.10 14.36 40.38
CA GLN A 550 -8.14 14.44 39.32
C GLN A 550 -8.05 15.73 38.49
N ALA A 551 -7.34 16.74 38.97
CA ALA A 551 -7.11 18.00 38.26
C ALA A 551 -5.80 18.02 37.44
N LEU A 552 -5.04 16.91 37.42
CA LEU A 552 -3.82 16.80 36.61
C LEU A 552 -4.15 16.87 35.10
N PRO A 553 -3.25 17.43 34.28
CA PRO A 553 -3.50 17.64 32.86
C PRO A 553 -3.57 16.32 32.09
N SER A 554 -4.46 16.25 31.09
CA SER A 554 -4.57 15.13 30.17
C SER A 554 -3.36 15.08 29.21
N PRO A 555 -3.05 13.91 28.63
CA PRO A 555 -1.94 13.82 27.68
C PRO A 555 -2.11 14.73 26.46
N SER A 556 -3.34 14.95 25.97
CA SER A 556 -3.61 15.90 24.90
C SER A 556 -3.33 17.35 25.34
N GLN A 557 -3.60 17.73 26.60
CA GLN A 557 -3.23 19.05 27.14
C GLN A 557 -1.71 19.22 27.23
N VAL A 558 -0.99 18.16 27.63
CA VAL A 558 0.48 18.17 27.65
C VAL A 558 1.05 18.22 26.23
N ALA A 559 0.49 17.46 25.29
CA ALA A 559 0.94 17.38 23.90
C ALA A 559 0.70 18.68 23.10
N SER A 560 -0.36 19.42 23.44
CA SER A 560 -0.69 20.72 22.85
C SER A 560 -0.02 21.90 23.56
N GLY A 561 0.55 21.68 24.74
CA GLY A 561 1.14 22.74 25.57
C GLY A 561 0.11 23.69 26.20
N THR A 562 -1.19 23.36 26.13
CA THR A 562 -2.26 24.12 26.78
C THR A 562 -2.52 23.56 28.18
N ILE A 563 -1.67 23.94 29.14
CA ILE A 563 -1.95 23.73 30.56
C ILE A 563 -2.47 25.06 31.11
N GLU A 564 -3.76 25.13 31.46
CA GLU A 564 -4.28 26.24 32.26
C GLU A 564 -3.74 26.10 33.70
N GLY A 565 -3.13 27.17 34.21
CA GLY A 565 -2.32 27.16 35.44
C GLY A 565 -3.09 27.14 36.75
#